data_AF-A0A2D4ZGQ7-F1
#
_entry.id   AF-A0A2D4ZGQ7-F1
#
_cell.length_a   1.000
_cell.length_b   1.000
_cell.length_c   1.000
_cell.angle_alpha   90.00
_cell.angle_beta   90.00
_cell.angle_gamma   90.00
#
_symmetry.space_group_name_H-M   'P 1'
#
loop_
_entity.id
_entity.type
_entity.pdbx_description
1 polymer ?
#
loop_
_entity_poly.entity_id
_entity_poly.type
_entity_poly.pdbx_seq_one_letter_code
_entity_poly.pdbx_strand_id
1 'polypeptide(L)' 'MGFGGISIWQLIIILAIIVLLFGTKKLRGIGGDLGSAVKGFKKAVSDDDQASAKSEQIEQASNTQNKETVEKSKDDHKA' A
#
# COMPACT_ATOMS: atom_id res chain seq x y z
N MET A 1 -25.85 6.73 25.59
CA MET A 1 -26.30 5.41 25.10
C MET A 1 -25.56 5.09 23.80
N GLY A 2 -24.24 4.88 23.88
CA GLY A 2 -23.42 4.56 22.72
C GLY A 2 -23.36 3.05 22.48
N PHE A 3 -22.82 2.65 21.33
CA PHE A 3 -22.61 1.28 20.83
C PHE A 3 -21.82 0.31 21.75
N GLY A 4 -21.61 0.63 23.03
CA GLY A 4 -20.85 -0.17 24.01
C GLY A 4 -21.50 -1.50 24.44
N GLY A 5 -22.62 -1.90 23.83
CA GLY A 5 -23.26 -3.20 24.04
C GLY A 5 -23.04 -4.20 22.89
N ILE A 6 -22.47 -3.76 21.76
CA ILE A 6 -22.19 -4.64 20.63
C ILE A 6 -20.80 -5.22 20.84
N SER A 7 -20.73 -6.38 21.51
CA SER A 7 -19.48 -7.08 21.66
C SER A 7 -19.07 -7.72 20.31
N ILE A 8 -17.76 -7.85 20.11
CA ILE A 8 -17.17 -8.44 18.91
C ILE A 8 -17.73 -9.86 18.66
N TRP A 9 -18.10 -10.57 19.72
CA TRP A 9 -18.73 -11.89 19.65
C TRP A 9 -20.08 -11.88 18.92
N GLN A 10 -20.94 -10.88 19.14
CA GLN A 10 -22.22 -10.78 18.44
C GLN A 10 -22.02 -10.49 16.94
N LEU A 11 -21.03 -9.66 16.59
CA LEU A 11 -20.71 -9.37 15.20
C LEU A 11 -20.27 -10.63 14.43
N ILE A 12 -19.49 -11.52 15.05
CA ILE A 12 -19.10 -12.79 14.42
C ILE A 12 -20.31 -13.71 14.23
N ILE A 13 -21.22 -13.81 15.22
CA ILE A 13 -22.46 -14.60 15.07
C ILE A 13 -23.29 -14.06 13.89
N ILE A 14 -23.47 -12.74 13.79
CA ILE A 14 -24.25 -12.11 12.72
C ILE A 14 -23.58 -12.34 11.36
N LEU A 15 -22.26 -12.19 11.28
CA LEU A 15 -21.50 -12.47 10.07
C LEU A 15 -21.67 -13.92 9.62
N ALA A 16 -21.62 -14.88 10.54
CA ALA A 16 -21.80 -16.29 10.24
C ALA A 16 -23.19 -16.57 9.63
N ILE A 17 -24.25 -15.95 10.17
CA ILE A 17 -25.61 -16.08 9.63
C ILE A 17 -25.68 -15.51 8.21
N ILE A 18 -25.11 -14.32 7.97
CA ILE A 18 -25.08 -13.69 6.63
C ILE A 18 -24.34 -14.61 5.64
N VAL A 19 -23.19 -15.17 6.04
CA VAL A 19 -22.43 -16.10 5.19
C VAL A 19 -23.22 -17.36 4.86
N LEU A 20 -23.99 -17.90 5.81
CA LEU A 20 -24.84 -19.07 5.59
C LEU A 20 -26.03 -18.77 4.66
N LEU A 21 -26.67 -17.60 4.80
CA LEU A 21 -27.82 -17.20 3.98
C LEU A 21 -27.42 -16.92 2.52
N PHE A 22 -26.35 -16.14 2.33
CA PHE A 22 -25.91 -15.74 1.00
C PHE A 22 -24.92 -16.72 0.36
N GLY A 23 -24.32 -17.61 1.16
CA GLY A 23 -23.27 -18.54 0.75
C GLY A 23 -21.92 -17.85 0.48
N THR A 24 -20.84 -18.60 0.65
CA THR A 24 -19.47 -18.10 0.44
C THR A 24 -19.17 -17.73 -1.01
N LYS A 25 -19.86 -18.33 -1.99
CA LYS A 25 -19.66 -18.05 -3.42
C LYS A 25 -20.06 -16.62 -3.81
N LYS A 26 -21.23 -16.15 -3.36
CA LYS A 26 -21.71 -14.78 -3.63
C LYS A 26 -20.86 -13.75 -2.87
N LEU A 27 -20.55 -14.02 -1.61
CA LEU A 27 -19.70 -13.16 -0.79
C LEU A 27 -18.28 -13.05 -1.35
N ARG A 28 -17.70 -14.12 -1.91
CA ARG A 28 -16.35 -14.08 -2.48
C ARG A 28 -16.30 -13.30 -3.80
N GLY A 29 -17.34 -13.39 -4.63
CA GLY A 29 -17.44 -12.57 -5.84
C GLY A 29 -17.47 -11.09 -5.50
N ILE A 30 -18.47 -10.67 -4.72
CA ILE A 30 -18.67 -9.25 -4.37
C ILE A 30 -17.53 -8.73 -3.46
N GLY A 31 -17.04 -9.56 -2.53
CA GLY A 31 -15.94 -9.23 -1.64
C GLY A 31 -14.59 -9.13 -2.35
N GLY A 32 -14.37 -9.85 -3.45
CA GLY A 32 -13.17 -9.72 -4.27
C GLY A 32 -13.08 -8.35 -4.95
N ASP A 33 -14.18 -7.89 -5.52
CA ASP A 33 -14.26 -6.60 -6.22
C ASP A 33 -14.14 -5.43 -5.23
N LEU A 34 -14.93 -5.46 -4.15
CA LEU A 34 -14.86 -4.47 -3.07
C LEU A 34 -13.50 -4.48 -2.37
N GLY A 35 -12.96 -5.66 -2.09
CA GLY A 35 -11.67 -5.81 -1.44
C GLY A 35 -10.52 -5.27 -2.28
N SER A 36 -10.58 -5.44 -3.60
CA SER A 36 -9.58 -4.89 -4.52
C SER A 36 -9.64 -3.36 -4.58
N ALA A 37 -10.84 -2.78 -4.61
CA ALA A 37 -11.03 -1.33 -4.56
C ALA A 37 -10.50 -0.73 -3.23
N VAL A 38 -10.84 -1.34 -2.09
CA VAL A 38 -10.37 -0.90 -0.77
C VAL A 38 -8.86 -1.10 -0.63
N LYS A 39 -8.28 -2.16 -1.22
CA LYS A 39 -6.82 -2.39 -1.22
C LYS A 39 -6.08 -1.29 -2.00
N GLY A 40 -6.61 -0.86 -3.14
CA GLY A 40 -6.07 0.27 -3.90
C GLY A 40 -6.14 1.57 -3.10
N PHE A 41 -7.28 1.84 -2.46
CA PHE A 41 -7.46 3.00 -1.59
C PHE A 41 -6.47 3.01 -0.41
N LYS A 42 -6.36 1.89 0.33
CA LYS A 42 -5.42 1.77 1.45
C LYS A 42 -3.98 1.94 0.98
N LYS A 43 -3.64 1.40 -0.20
CA LYS A 43 -2.30 1.57 -0.76
C LYS A 43 -2.02 3.02 -1.10
N ALA A 44 -2.93 3.72 -1.78
CA ALA A 44 -2.75 5.13 -2.11
C ALA A 44 -2.61 6.01 -0.86
N VAL A 45 -3.45 5.80 0.15
CA VAL A 45 -3.36 6.53 1.43
C VAL A 45 -2.05 6.22 2.17
N SER A 46 -1.66 4.94 2.26
CA SER A 46 -0.41 4.56 2.90
C SER A 46 0.85 4.97 2.12
N ASP A 47 0.79 5.10 0.79
CA ASP A 47 1.91 5.56 -0.04
C ASP A 47 2.11 7.08 0.10
N ASP A 48 1.02 7.84 0.32
CA ASP A 48 1.08 9.28 0.66
C ASP A 48 1.70 9.51 2.05
N ASP A 49 1.36 8.66 3.02
CA ASP A 49 2.00 8.65 4.35
C ASP A 49 3.48 8.22 4.27
N GLN A 50 3.81 7.22 3.43
CA GLN A 50 5.19 6.76 3.23
C GLN A 50 6.03 7.72 2.39
N ALA A 51 5.44 8.50 1.49
CA ALA A 51 6.14 9.57 0.77
C ALA A 51 6.63 10.65 1.73
N SER A 52 5.87 10.93 2.79
CA SER A 52 6.28 11.83 3.87
C SER A 52 7.40 11.24 4.74
N ALA A 53 7.41 9.92 4.98
CA ALA A 53 8.46 9.24 5.76
C ALA A 53 9.73 8.87 4.96
N LYS A 54 9.63 8.67 3.64
CA LYS A 54 10.74 8.32 2.74
C LYS A 54 11.55 9.55 2.31
N SER A 55 11.00 10.75 2.48
CA SER A 55 11.74 12.00 2.28
C SER A 55 12.81 12.22 3.34
N GLU A 56 12.69 11.62 4.54
CA GLU A 56 13.71 11.71 5.60
C GLU A 56 14.84 10.68 5.46
N GLN A 57 14.66 9.61 4.67
CA GLN A 57 15.65 8.52 4.55
C GLN A 57 16.47 8.57 3.24
N ILE A 58 16.06 9.38 2.24
CA ILE A 58 16.79 9.52 0.97
C ILE A 58 17.91 10.60 1.05
N GLU A 59 17.98 11.39 2.11
CA GLU A 59 19.01 12.43 2.25
C GLU A 59 20.36 11.92 2.81
N GLN A 60 20.45 10.66 3.24
CA GLN A 60 21.72 10.06 3.72
C GLN A 60 22.38 9.10 2.71
N ALA A 61 21.69 8.68 1.65
CA ALA A 61 22.25 7.75 0.66
C ALA A 61 22.81 8.43 -0.62
N SER A 62 22.75 9.77 -0.70
CA SER A 62 23.14 10.54 -1.90
C SER A 62 24.54 11.20 -1.83
N ASN A 63 25.46 10.73 -0.97
CA ASN A 63 26.82 11.31 -0.89
C ASN A 63 27.99 10.32 -1.15
N THR A 64 27.74 9.13 -1.74
CA THR A 64 28.83 8.16 -2.00
C THR A 64 28.84 7.58 -3.41
N GLN A 65 28.12 8.17 -4.37
CA GLN A 65 28.16 7.65 -5.74
C GLN A 65 28.02 8.72 -6.83
N ASN A 66 28.87 9.74 -6.77
CA ASN A 66 29.13 10.60 -7.93
C ASN A 66 30.60 11.03 -7.96
N LYS A 67 31.51 10.08 -8.22
CA LYS A 67 32.92 10.39 -8.52
C LYS A 67 33.59 9.45 -9.53
N GLU A 68 32.85 8.78 -10.40
CA GLU A 68 33.47 7.90 -11.42
C GLU A 68 32.68 7.86 -12.74
N THR A 69 32.29 8.98 -13.34
CA THR A 69 31.96 9.01 -14.79
C THR A 69 32.09 10.41 -15.41
N VAL A 70 33.22 11.11 -15.22
CA VAL A 70 33.54 12.28 -16.07
C VAL A 70 35.05 12.38 -16.28
N GLU A 71 35.66 11.41 -16.98
CA GLU A 71 37.02 11.58 -17.55
C GLU A 71 37.23 10.77 -18.87
N LYS A 72 36.22 10.75 -19.77
CA LYS A 72 36.46 10.26 -21.13
C LYS A 72 35.68 11.05 -22.18
N SER A 73 36.08 12.30 -22.39
CA SER A 73 35.73 13.08 -23.59
C SER A 73 36.66 14.29 -23.72
N LYS A 74 37.96 14.07 -23.97
CA LYS A 74 38.84 15.09 -24.57
C LYS A 74 40.15 14.51 -25.12
N ASP A 75 40.08 13.61 -26.08
CA ASP A 75 41.17 13.41 -27.05
C ASP A 75 40.56 12.66 -28.23
N ASP A 76 40.39 13.37 -29.36
CA ASP A 76 40.23 12.87 -30.73
C ASP A 76 39.66 14.00 -31.62
N HIS A 77 40.34 15.14 -31.63
CA HIS A 77 40.33 16.04 -32.77
C HIS A 77 41.72 16.65 -32.95
N LYS A 78 42.69 15.80 -33.28
CA LYS A 78 43.91 16.19 -34.00
C LYS A 78 44.61 14.98 -34.60
N ALA A 79 44.27 14.65 -35.83
CA ALA A 79 45.16 13.98 -36.78
C ALA A 79 44.75 14.41 -38.19
#